data_AF-A0A661JW56-F1
#
_entry.id   AF-A0A661JW56-F1
#
_cell.length_a   1.000
_cell.length_b   1.000
_cell.length_c   1.000
_cell.angle_alpha   90.00
_cell.angle_beta   90.00
_cell.angle_gamma   90.00
#
_symmetry.space_group_name_H-M   'P 1'
#
loop_
_entity.id
_entity.type
_entity.pdbx_description
1 polymer ?
#
loop_
_entity_poly.entity_id
_entity_poly.type
_entity_poly.pdbx_seq_one_letter_code
_entity_poly.pdbx_strand_id
1 'polypeptide(L)'
;MSKALSKKSILLLDEADRNFQKAKSLSPKLISDHLKKETLHPNRYLIDLVPSREDLYGRIFGNYWREELPWWIYGAWGRPISDRFPLLSPVLLLLIILILFLVERRGEWGSPWKCALCGKISSHGISYKEGENKVCGECFLLMRGKEKSKELKSKKFNEIMEDMKKERRIIRVLSFLPGGAHLWKGYPYRGLIVLVVFFSFIFSFYLWKRIPVSLYPLPSRGIGDILLGGLLFLLFCYLFIKDGRRRENRERIPLPGHIEI
;
A
#
# COMPACT_ATOMS: atom_id res chain seq x y z
N MET A 1 -19.15 -48.91 4.34
CA MET A 1 -18.01 -48.43 3.52
C MET A 1 -16.64 -48.97 3.94
N SER A 2 -16.40 -49.40 5.18
CA SER A 2 -15.06 -49.83 5.66
C SER A 2 -14.49 -51.10 5.00
N LYS A 3 -15.31 -52.12 4.74
CA LYS A 3 -14.86 -53.38 4.12
C LYS A 3 -14.40 -53.23 2.66
N ALA A 4 -15.05 -52.34 1.90
CA ALA A 4 -14.68 -52.08 0.50
C ALA A 4 -13.37 -51.29 0.38
N LEU A 5 -13.14 -50.33 1.27
CA LEU A 5 -11.88 -49.59 1.36
C LEU A 5 -10.71 -50.50 1.78
N SER A 6 -10.93 -51.38 2.75
CA SER A 6 -9.95 -52.39 3.17
C SER A 6 -9.61 -53.38 2.04
N LYS A 7 -10.60 -53.85 1.28
CA LYS A 7 -10.36 -54.74 0.14
C LYS A 7 -9.57 -54.04 -0.98
N LYS A 8 -9.86 -52.75 -1.23
CA LYS A 8 -9.15 -51.93 -2.23
C LYS A 8 -7.71 -51.66 -1.82
N SER A 9 -7.45 -51.38 -0.53
CA SER A 9 -6.07 -51.17 -0.04
C SER A 9 -5.23 -52.44 -0.12
N ILE A 10 -5.81 -53.61 0.18
CA ILE A 10 -5.12 -54.90 0.06
C ILE A 10 -4.76 -55.19 -1.40
N LEU A 11 -5.66 -54.93 -2.34
CA LEU A 11 -5.40 -55.09 -3.78
C LEU A 11 -4.28 -54.17 -4.29
N LEU A 12 -4.27 -52.91 -3.86
CA LEU A 12 -3.24 -51.95 -4.23
C LEU A 12 -1.86 -52.33 -3.66
N LEU A 13 -1.83 -52.91 -2.45
CA LEU A 13 -0.60 -53.41 -1.84
C LEU A 13 -0.04 -54.61 -2.62
N ASP A 14 -0.91 -55.54 -3.02
CA ASP A 14 -0.53 -56.72 -3.80
C ASP A 14 -0.03 -56.37 -5.21
N GLU A 15 -0.65 -55.37 -5.86
CA GLU A 15 -0.16 -54.83 -7.12
C GLU A 15 1.19 -54.11 -6.97
N ALA A 16 1.37 -53.34 -5.90
CA ALA A 16 2.63 -52.67 -5.59
C ALA A 16 3.75 -53.69 -5.36
N ASP A 17 3.48 -54.77 -4.62
CA ASP A 17 4.45 -55.83 -4.37
C ASP A 17 4.85 -56.54 -5.67
N ARG A 18 3.89 -56.88 -6.53
CA ARG A 18 4.21 -57.47 -7.86
C ARG A 18 5.08 -56.55 -8.71
N ASN A 19 4.77 -55.26 -8.76
CA ASN A 19 5.55 -54.28 -9.51
C ASN A 19 6.94 -54.10 -8.92
N PHE A 20 7.06 -54.13 -7.59
CA PHE A 20 8.34 -54.06 -6.90
C PHE A 20 9.21 -55.29 -7.18
N GLN A 21 8.63 -56.50 -7.15
CA GLN A 21 9.35 -57.74 -7.52
C GLN A 21 9.78 -57.73 -8.97
N LYS A 22 8.94 -57.22 -9.88
CA LYS A 22 9.29 -57.03 -11.29
C LYS A 22 10.41 -56.01 -11.49
N ALA A 23 10.40 -54.91 -10.75
CA ALA A 23 11.49 -53.94 -10.79
C ALA A 23 12.80 -54.54 -10.25
N LYS A 24 12.73 -55.36 -9.19
CA LYS A 24 13.87 -56.09 -8.62
C LYS A 24 14.47 -57.10 -9.59
N SER A 25 13.65 -57.80 -10.39
CA SER A 25 14.14 -58.73 -11.41
C SER A 25 14.79 -58.00 -12.59
N LEU A 26 14.29 -56.82 -12.97
CA LEU A 26 14.84 -56.02 -14.06
C LEU A 26 16.17 -55.36 -13.72
N SER A 27 16.35 -54.87 -12.48
CA SER A 27 17.54 -54.10 -12.09
C SER A 27 17.87 -54.28 -10.60
N PRO A 28 18.42 -55.45 -10.21
CA PRO A 28 18.60 -55.81 -8.80
C PRO A 28 19.56 -54.89 -8.06
N LYS A 29 20.65 -54.46 -8.72
CA LYS A 29 21.66 -53.57 -8.12
C LYS A 29 21.08 -52.20 -7.78
N LEU A 30 20.33 -51.60 -8.72
CA LEU A 30 19.69 -50.29 -8.54
C LEU A 30 18.68 -50.31 -7.39
N ILE A 31 17.82 -51.34 -7.32
CA ILE A 31 16.85 -51.49 -6.23
C ILE A 31 17.56 -51.68 -4.88
N SER A 32 18.61 -52.48 -4.82
CA SER A 32 19.38 -52.68 -3.59
C SER A 32 20.06 -51.40 -3.09
N ASP A 33 20.53 -50.56 -4.01
CA ASP A 33 21.13 -49.27 -3.69
C ASP A 33 20.06 -48.24 -3.25
N HIS A 34 18.84 -48.32 -3.77
CA HIS A 34 17.71 -47.50 -3.31
C HIS A 34 17.22 -47.90 -1.91
N LEU A 35 17.09 -49.21 -1.63
CA LEU A 35 16.69 -49.71 -0.31
C LEU A 35 17.69 -49.34 0.78
N LYS A 36 19.00 -49.33 0.47
CA LYS A 36 20.04 -48.86 1.40
C LYS A 36 19.94 -47.38 1.75
N LYS A 37 19.27 -46.58 0.91
CA LYS A 37 19.10 -45.13 1.09
C LYS A 37 17.79 -44.75 1.79
N GLU A 38 16.95 -45.72 2.15
CA GLU A 38 15.73 -45.47 2.91
C GLU A 38 16.07 -45.04 4.34
N THR A 39 15.96 -43.74 4.61
CA THR A 39 16.03 -43.17 5.95
C THR A 39 14.62 -42.98 6.52
N LEU A 40 14.54 -42.79 7.84
CA LEU A 40 13.29 -42.65 8.62
C LEU A 40 12.36 -41.49 8.17
N HIS A 41 12.76 -40.69 7.18
CA HIS A 41 12.04 -39.51 6.70
C HIS A 41 11.85 -39.55 5.16
N PRO A 42 10.69 -39.96 4.66
CA PRO A 42 10.45 -40.23 3.23
C PRO A 42 10.34 -38.99 2.32
N ASN A 43 10.52 -37.76 2.84
CA ASN A 43 10.37 -36.51 2.07
C ASN A 43 11.63 -36.11 1.27
N ARG A 44 12.28 -37.04 0.55
CA ARG A 44 13.50 -36.74 -0.24
C ARG A 44 13.41 -37.05 -1.74
N TYR A 45 12.22 -37.31 -2.28
CA TYR A 45 12.02 -37.53 -3.72
C TYR A 45 11.58 -36.28 -4.52
N LEU A 46 11.65 -35.08 -3.94
CA LEU A 46 11.67 -33.86 -4.74
C LEU A 46 12.90 -33.06 -4.35
N ILE A 47 13.91 -33.06 -5.23
CA ILE A 47 14.85 -31.99 -5.62
C ILE A 47 16.13 -32.69 -6.13
N ASP A 48 16.04 -33.35 -7.28
CA ASP A 48 17.22 -33.63 -8.14
C ASP A 48 17.18 -32.80 -9.43
N LEU A 49 16.20 -31.90 -9.57
CA LEU A 49 16.26 -30.84 -10.58
C LEU A 49 17.28 -29.82 -10.11
N VAL A 50 18.45 -29.78 -10.76
CA VAL A 50 19.30 -28.58 -10.75
C VAL A 50 18.60 -27.59 -11.67
N PRO A 51 17.88 -26.57 -11.14
CA PRO A 51 17.17 -25.65 -12.00
C PRO A 51 18.19 -24.92 -12.88
N SER A 52 17.95 -24.89 -14.19
CA SER A 52 18.74 -24.04 -15.08
C SER A 52 18.56 -22.58 -14.62
N ARG A 53 19.59 -21.73 -14.81
CA ARG A 53 19.47 -20.31 -14.44
C ARG A 53 18.26 -19.67 -15.12
N GLU A 54 17.98 -20.05 -16.36
CA GLU A 54 16.85 -19.57 -17.15
C GLU A 54 15.50 -19.99 -16.55
N ASP A 55 15.36 -21.24 -16.09
CA ASP A 55 14.16 -21.70 -15.38
C ASP A 55 13.97 -21.01 -14.03
N LEU A 56 15.08 -20.74 -13.32
CA LEU A 56 15.04 -20.04 -12.04
C LEU A 56 14.62 -18.57 -12.23
N TYR A 57 15.20 -17.88 -13.21
CA TYR A 57 14.81 -16.51 -13.58
C TYR A 57 13.37 -16.47 -14.10
N GLY A 58 12.95 -17.43 -14.93
CA GLY A 58 11.58 -17.54 -15.41
C GLY A 58 10.57 -17.76 -14.28
N ARG A 59 10.90 -18.57 -13.28
CA ARG A 59 10.02 -18.77 -12.10
C ARG A 59 10.00 -17.55 -11.18
N ILE A 60 11.15 -16.94 -10.88
CA ILE A 60 11.24 -15.78 -9.96
C ILE A 60 10.67 -14.51 -10.60
N PHE A 61 10.92 -14.26 -11.88
CA PHE A 61 10.49 -13.02 -12.55
C PHE A 61 9.22 -13.19 -13.38
N GLY A 62 8.84 -14.43 -13.74
CA GLY A 62 7.63 -14.71 -14.52
C GLY A 62 6.42 -15.07 -13.67
N ASN A 63 6.54 -16.13 -12.85
CA ASN A 63 5.40 -16.66 -12.08
C ASN A 63 5.32 -16.04 -10.69
N TYR A 64 6.46 -15.84 -10.02
CA TYR A 64 6.45 -15.29 -8.66
C TYR A 64 5.93 -13.85 -8.65
N TRP A 65 6.34 -12.98 -9.59
CA TRP A 65 5.84 -11.59 -9.61
C TRP A 65 4.33 -11.46 -9.94
N ARG A 66 3.79 -12.40 -10.73
CA ARG A 66 2.38 -12.37 -11.18
C ARG A 66 1.42 -13.13 -10.28
N GLU A 67 1.83 -14.26 -9.73
CA GLU A 67 0.92 -15.18 -9.03
C GLU A 67 1.23 -15.25 -7.53
N GLU A 68 2.51 -15.42 -7.17
CA GLU A 68 2.91 -15.65 -5.78
C GLU A 68 3.05 -14.34 -4.98
N LEU A 69 3.57 -13.27 -5.59
CA LEU A 69 3.83 -12.00 -4.93
C LEU A 69 2.52 -11.31 -4.49
N PRO A 70 1.47 -11.21 -5.34
CA PRO A 70 0.19 -10.68 -4.88
C PRO A 70 -0.40 -11.53 -3.75
N TRP A 71 -0.22 -12.85 -3.82
CA TRP A 71 -0.71 -13.79 -2.81
C TRP A 71 0.09 -13.73 -1.51
N TRP A 72 1.39 -13.44 -1.58
CA TRP A 72 2.28 -13.23 -0.45
C TRP A 72 2.01 -11.88 0.21
N ILE A 73 1.79 -10.82 -0.57
CA ILE A 73 1.34 -9.51 -0.09
C ILE A 73 -0.03 -9.65 0.57
N TYR A 74 -1.00 -10.31 -0.08
CA TYR A 74 -2.30 -10.57 0.51
C TYR A 74 -2.19 -11.47 1.75
N GLY A 75 -1.36 -12.50 1.75
CA GLY A 75 -1.13 -13.38 2.91
C GLY A 75 -0.47 -12.65 4.08
N ALA A 76 0.47 -11.75 3.80
CA ALA A 76 1.24 -11.00 4.78
C ALA A 76 0.44 -9.87 5.43
N TRP A 77 -0.45 -9.22 4.67
CA TRP A 77 -1.12 -7.96 5.05
C TRP A 77 -2.65 -8.03 5.01
N GLY A 78 -3.24 -8.86 4.13
CA GLY A 78 -4.69 -8.97 3.91
C GLY A 78 -5.37 -10.14 4.63
N ARG A 79 -4.73 -11.31 4.72
CA ARG A 79 -5.31 -12.51 5.35
C ARG A 79 -5.57 -12.38 6.85
N PRO A 80 -4.66 -11.81 7.67
CA PRO A 80 -4.93 -11.59 9.10
C PRO A 80 -6.20 -10.77 9.35
N ILE A 81 -6.51 -9.85 8.42
CA ILE A 81 -7.69 -8.97 8.43
C ILE A 81 -8.93 -9.74 8.00
N SER A 82 -8.83 -10.45 6.87
CA SER A 82 -9.92 -11.21 6.26
C SER A 82 -10.38 -12.39 7.11
N ASP A 83 -9.45 -13.12 7.73
CA ASP A 83 -9.77 -14.35 8.45
C ASP A 83 -10.51 -14.09 9.76
N ARG A 84 -10.28 -12.92 10.40
CA ARG A 84 -10.98 -12.51 11.62
C ARG A 84 -12.26 -11.72 11.33
N PHE A 85 -12.26 -10.90 10.28
CA PHE A 85 -13.40 -10.09 9.89
C PHE A 85 -13.60 -10.18 8.37
N PRO A 86 -14.22 -11.27 7.87
CA PRO A 86 -14.35 -11.52 6.44
C PRO A 86 -15.15 -10.44 5.69
N LEU A 87 -16.03 -9.72 6.41
CA LEU A 87 -16.79 -8.60 5.87
C LEU A 87 -16.07 -7.25 5.98
N LEU A 88 -15.07 -7.09 6.85
CA LEU A 88 -14.40 -5.81 7.08
C LEU A 88 -13.57 -5.37 5.87
N SER A 89 -12.84 -6.31 5.25
CA SER A 89 -12.05 -6.02 4.05
C SER A 89 -12.91 -5.53 2.88
N PRO A 90 -13.98 -6.24 2.45
CA PRO A 90 -14.85 -5.75 1.39
C PRO A 90 -15.62 -4.49 1.78
N VAL A 91 -16.06 -4.35 3.04
CA VAL A 91 -16.75 -3.12 3.51
C VAL A 91 -15.81 -1.92 3.51
N LEU A 92 -14.56 -2.05 3.94
CA LEU A 92 -13.57 -0.98 3.85
C LEU A 92 -13.31 -0.58 2.39
N LEU A 93 -13.20 -1.56 1.49
CA LEU A 93 -13.03 -1.31 0.05
C LEU A 93 -14.24 -0.56 -0.53
N LEU A 94 -15.46 -1.00 -0.21
CA LEU A 94 -16.69 -0.32 -0.63
C LEU A 94 -16.80 1.08 -0.02
N LEU A 95 -16.39 1.26 1.22
CA LEU A 95 -16.42 2.56 1.91
C LEU A 95 -15.37 3.52 1.34
N ILE A 96 -14.19 3.01 0.98
CA ILE A 96 -13.17 3.75 0.22
C ILE A 96 -13.74 4.17 -1.14
N ILE A 97 -14.31 3.24 -1.91
CA ILE A 97 -14.90 3.53 -3.23
C ILE A 97 -16.05 4.54 -3.10
N LEU A 98 -16.91 4.41 -2.08
CA LEU A 98 -17.98 5.35 -1.79
C LEU A 98 -17.43 6.74 -1.44
N ILE A 99 -16.40 6.84 -0.60
CA ILE A 99 -15.76 8.12 -0.28
C ILE A 99 -15.16 8.73 -1.54
N LEU A 100 -14.45 7.95 -2.36
CA LEU A 100 -13.88 8.43 -3.61
C LEU A 100 -14.97 8.94 -4.56
N PHE A 101 -16.06 8.21 -4.71
CA PHE A 101 -17.22 8.59 -5.53
C PHE A 101 -17.90 9.87 -5.02
N LEU A 102 -18.10 9.99 -3.70
CA LEU A 102 -18.67 11.19 -3.08
C LEU A 102 -17.75 12.42 -3.22
N VAL A 103 -16.44 12.20 -3.17
CA VAL A 103 -15.45 13.26 -3.36
C VAL A 103 -15.36 13.70 -4.83
N GLU A 104 -15.49 12.78 -5.78
CA GLU A 104 -15.55 13.10 -7.21
C GLU A 104 -16.76 13.97 -7.53
N ARG A 105 -17.95 13.57 -7.06
CA ARG A 105 -19.19 14.34 -7.24
C ARG A 105 -19.17 15.72 -6.59
N ARG A 106 -18.38 15.92 -5.53
CA ARG A 106 -18.20 17.26 -4.92
C ARG A 106 -17.57 18.26 -5.90
N GLY A 107 -16.82 17.79 -6.91
CA GLY A 107 -16.26 18.65 -7.96
C GLY A 107 -17.31 19.32 -8.84
N GLU A 108 -18.47 18.69 -9.03
CA GLU A 108 -19.51 19.12 -9.97
C GLU A 108 -20.52 20.11 -9.36
N TRP A 109 -20.69 20.12 -8.04
CA TRP A 109 -21.76 20.88 -7.35
C TRP A 109 -21.43 22.35 -7.04
N GLY A 110 -20.49 22.96 -7.77
CA GLY A 110 -20.10 24.35 -7.50
C GLY A 110 -19.52 24.50 -6.08
N SER A 111 -18.52 23.67 -5.76
CA SER A 111 -17.94 23.65 -4.41
C SER A 111 -17.38 25.02 -3.99
N PRO A 112 -17.60 25.42 -2.72
CA PRO A 112 -16.96 26.61 -2.18
C PRO A 112 -15.45 26.46 -2.34
N TRP A 113 -14.81 27.47 -2.93
CA TRP A 113 -13.38 27.47 -3.20
C TRP A 113 -12.66 28.38 -2.22
N LYS A 114 -11.44 28.00 -1.86
CA LYS A 114 -10.55 28.76 -0.97
C LYS A 114 -9.53 29.52 -1.81
N CYS A 115 -9.31 30.80 -1.53
CA CYS A 115 -8.20 31.55 -2.11
C CYS A 115 -6.86 30.99 -1.63
N ALA A 116 -5.94 30.70 -2.55
CA ALA A 116 -4.63 30.14 -2.23
C ALA A 116 -3.66 31.11 -1.52
N LEU A 117 -3.98 32.42 -1.48
CA LEU A 117 -3.16 33.43 -0.81
C LEU A 117 -3.75 33.84 0.54
N CYS A 118 -4.91 34.50 0.54
CA CYS A 118 -5.56 35.01 1.76
C CYS A 118 -6.51 34.03 2.45
N GLY A 119 -6.57 32.76 2.01
CA GLY A 119 -7.38 31.74 2.68
C GLY A 119 -8.90 31.93 2.68
N LYS A 120 -9.42 33.02 2.12
CA LYS A 120 -10.86 33.35 2.11
C LYS A 120 -11.65 32.31 1.32
N ILE A 121 -12.72 31.79 1.93
CA ILE A 121 -13.65 30.87 1.29
C ILE A 121 -14.73 31.68 0.56
N SER A 122 -14.95 31.39 -0.72
CA SER A 122 -15.99 32.01 -1.52
C SER A 122 -16.85 30.93 -2.17
N SER A 123 -18.16 31.02 -1.96
CA SER A 123 -19.16 30.17 -2.64
C SER A 123 -19.61 30.80 -3.96
N HIS A 124 -19.64 32.13 -4.03
CA HIS A 124 -20.03 32.91 -5.20
C HIS A 124 -19.02 34.04 -5.42
N GLY A 125 -18.41 34.10 -6.60
CA GLY A 125 -17.43 35.13 -6.93
C GLY A 125 -16.52 34.75 -8.10
N ILE A 126 -15.91 35.77 -8.71
CA ILE A 126 -14.92 35.60 -9.77
C ILE A 126 -13.63 35.05 -9.14
N SER A 127 -13.22 33.86 -9.54
CA SER A 127 -11.92 33.29 -9.21
C SER A 127 -10.95 33.46 -10.37
N TYR A 128 -9.73 33.90 -10.10
CA TYR A 128 -8.64 33.91 -11.06
C TYR A 128 -7.80 32.64 -10.87
N LYS A 129 -7.42 31.97 -11.97
CA LYS A 129 -6.52 30.81 -11.91
C LYS A 129 -5.08 31.27 -12.06
N GLU A 130 -4.22 30.84 -11.14
CA GLU A 130 -2.76 31.02 -11.19
C GLU A 130 -2.12 29.64 -10.99
N GLY A 131 -1.62 29.05 -12.09
CA GLY A 131 -1.26 27.63 -12.12
C GLY A 131 -2.47 26.72 -11.89
N GLU A 132 -2.38 25.82 -10.92
CA GLU A 132 -3.49 24.93 -10.51
C GLU A 132 -4.38 25.55 -9.42
N ASN A 133 -4.00 26.71 -8.87
CA ASN A 133 -4.65 27.31 -7.71
C ASN A 133 -5.64 28.42 -8.09
N LYS A 134 -6.69 28.58 -7.28
CA LYS A 134 -7.67 29.67 -7.41
C LYS A 134 -7.32 30.82 -6.46
N VAL A 135 -7.41 32.05 -6.96
CA VAL A 135 -7.07 33.29 -6.23
C VAL A 135 -8.24 34.27 -6.34
N CYS A 136 -8.52 35.01 -5.26
CA CYS A 136 -9.54 36.06 -5.28
C CYS A 136 -9.06 37.31 -6.04
N GLY A 137 -9.99 38.16 -6.50
CA GLY A 137 -9.66 39.36 -7.26
C GLY A 137 -8.69 40.32 -6.55
N GLU A 138 -8.88 40.56 -5.25
CA GLU A 138 -7.98 41.40 -4.45
C GLU A 138 -6.54 40.88 -4.47
N CYS A 139 -6.36 39.58 -4.20
CA CYS A 139 -5.03 38.96 -4.20
C CYS A 139 -4.42 38.92 -5.60
N PHE A 140 -5.25 38.74 -6.65
CA PHE A 140 -4.78 38.79 -8.03
C PHE A 140 -4.29 40.19 -8.42
N LEU A 141 -5.01 41.25 -8.04
CA LEU A 141 -4.59 42.64 -8.27
C LEU A 141 -3.32 42.99 -7.49
N LEU A 142 -3.20 42.50 -6.25
CA LEU A 142 -2.01 42.65 -5.41
C LEU A 142 -0.78 42.00 -6.08
N MET A 143 -0.92 40.76 -6.56
CA MET A 143 0.17 40.05 -7.27
C MET A 143 0.59 40.76 -8.56
N ARG A 144 -0.36 41.35 -9.30
CA ARG A 144 -0.08 42.08 -10.54
C ARG A 144 0.43 43.51 -10.30
N GLY A 145 0.57 43.95 -9.04
CA GLY A 145 1.02 45.30 -8.71
C GLY A 145 0.04 46.40 -9.11
N LYS A 146 -1.24 46.08 -9.34
CA LYS A 146 -2.28 47.03 -9.78
C LYS A 146 -2.97 47.75 -8.62
N GLU A 147 -2.72 47.32 -7.38
CA GLU A 147 -3.25 47.95 -6.18
C GLU A 147 -2.51 49.27 -5.88
N LYS A 148 -3.24 50.40 -5.90
CA LYS A 148 -2.65 51.74 -5.75
C LYS A 148 -2.49 52.18 -4.29
N SER A 149 -3.31 51.64 -3.39
CA SER A 149 -3.36 52.11 -2.01
C SER A 149 -2.31 51.42 -1.13
N LYS A 150 -1.35 52.20 -0.59
CA LYS A 150 -0.23 51.67 0.22
C LYS A 150 -0.70 51.00 1.51
N GLU A 151 -1.70 51.58 2.17
CA GLU A 151 -2.28 51.04 3.41
C GLU A 151 -3.04 49.72 3.19
N LEU A 152 -3.81 49.60 2.12
CA LEU A 152 -4.52 48.35 1.81
C LEU A 152 -3.52 47.26 1.42
N LYS A 153 -2.48 47.63 0.65
CA LYS A 153 -1.38 46.75 0.26
C LYS A 153 -0.69 46.14 1.49
N SER A 154 -0.32 46.96 2.48
CA SER A 154 0.36 46.48 3.70
C SER A 154 -0.55 45.62 4.57
N LYS A 155 -1.81 46.03 4.78
CA LYS A 155 -2.81 45.25 5.54
C LYS A 155 -3.03 43.88 4.91
N LYS A 156 -3.26 43.82 3.59
CA LYS A 156 -3.48 42.57 2.86
C LYS A 156 -2.24 41.69 2.82
N PHE A 157 -1.06 42.27 2.69
CA PHE A 157 0.18 41.52 2.74
C PHE A 157 0.38 40.83 4.10
N ASN A 158 0.11 41.54 5.20
CA ASN A 158 0.17 40.96 6.54
C ASN A 158 -0.86 39.84 6.73
N GLU A 159 -2.10 40.02 6.29
CA GLU A 159 -3.16 38.98 6.31
C GLU A 159 -2.69 37.71 5.58
N ILE A 160 -2.13 37.85 4.38
CA ILE A 160 -1.61 36.73 3.59
C ILE A 160 -0.43 36.05 4.31
N MET A 161 0.50 36.81 4.89
CA MET A 161 1.64 36.24 5.60
C MET A 161 1.22 35.42 6.82
N GLU A 162 0.24 35.90 7.59
CA GLU A 162 -0.30 35.19 8.75
C GLU A 162 -0.98 33.89 8.34
N ASP A 163 -1.81 33.93 7.30
CA ASP A 163 -2.49 32.74 6.79
C ASP A 163 -1.52 31.72 6.21
N MET A 164 -0.50 32.16 5.47
CA MET A 164 0.57 31.27 4.99
C MET A 164 1.38 30.66 6.14
N LYS A 165 1.56 31.37 7.25
CA LYS A 165 2.22 30.83 8.45
C LYS A 165 1.34 29.79 9.15
N LYS A 166 0.03 30.06 9.25
CA LYS A 166 -0.96 29.13 9.82
C LYS A 166 -1.07 27.86 8.99
N GLU A 167 -1.19 27.97 7.68
CA GLU A 167 -1.28 26.84 6.77
C GLU A 167 -0.01 25.97 6.82
N ARG A 168 1.18 26.59 6.85
CA ARG A 168 2.44 25.86 7.07
C ARG A 168 2.45 25.07 8.37
N ARG A 169 1.92 25.64 9.46
CA ARG A 169 1.82 24.95 10.74
C ARG A 169 0.90 23.73 10.63
N ILE A 170 -0.26 23.89 10.00
CA ILE A 170 -1.22 22.81 9.79
C ILE A 170 -0.61 21.70 8.95
N ILE A 171 -0.04 22.02 7.78
CA ILE A 171 0.58 21.03 6.88
C ILE A 171 1.72 20.31 7.59
N ARG A 172 2.55 21.01 8.38
CA ARG A 172 3.64 20.40 9.13
C ARG A 172 3.14 19.39 10.17
N VAL A 173 2.09 19.74 10.91
CA VAL A 173 1.45 18.83 11.89
C VAL A 173 0.83 17.65 11.15
N LEU A 174 0.12 17.90 10.06
CA LEU A 174 -0.59 16.87 9.30
C LEU A 174 0.36 15.98 8.47
N SER A 175 1.60 16.42 8.26
CA SER A 175 2.66 15.61 7.63
C SER A 175 3.16 14.49 8.53
N PHE A 176 2.90 14.52 9.85
CA PHE A 176 3.20 13.37 10.71
C PHE A 176 2.30 12.16 10.43
N LEU A 177 1.11 12.39 9.88
CA LEU A 177 0.20 11.35 9.45
C LEU A 177 0.38 11.10 7.93
N PRO A 178 0.87 9.93 7.50
CA PRO A 178 0.98 9.61 6.08
C PRO A 178 -0.37 9.77 5.38
N GLY A 179 -0.42 10.63 4.36
CA GLY A 179 -1.63 10.94 3.59
C GLY A 179 -2.44 12.15 4.10
N GLY A 180 -2.21 12.61 5.34
CA GLY A 180 -2.93 13.74 5.92
C GLY A 180 -2.65 15.05 5.19
N ALA A 181 -1.38 15.38 4.95
CA ALA A 181 -0.99 16.57 4.19
C ALA A 181 -1.58 16.62 2.77
N HIS A 182 -1.70 15.47 2.10
CA HIS A 182 -2.31 15.35 0.76
C HIS A 182 -3.81 15.62 0.80
N LEU A 183 -4.52 15.11 1.81
CA LEU A 183 -5.94 15.41 2.03
C LEU A 183 -6.17 16.92 2.24
N TRP A 184 -5.34 17.56 3.07
CA TRP A 184 -5.46 18.99 3.35
C TRP A 184 -5.20 19.88 2.12
N LYS A 185 -4.28 19.47 1.26
CA LYS A 185 -3.99 20.18 0.00
C LYS A 185 -5.04 19.97 -1.10
N GLY A 186 -6.07 19.16 -0.87
CA GLY A 186 -7.09 18.88 -1.87
C GLY A 186 -6.70 17.79 -2.87
N TYR A 187 -5.80 16.87 -2.48
CA TYR A 187 -5.51 15.64 -3.22
C TYR A 187 -6.16 14.42 -2.53
N PRO A 188 -7.50 14.30 -2.58
CA PRO A 188 -8.22 13.31 -1.80
C PRO A 188 -7.87 11.87 -2.17
N TYR A 189 -7.79 11.55 -3.47
CA TYR A 189 -7.46 10.20 -3.95
C TYR A 189 -6.10 9.72 -3.43
N ARG A 190 -5.07 10.56 -3.59
CA ARG A 190 -3.71 10.24 -3.16
C ARG A 190 -3.62 10.14 -1.65
N GLY A 191 -4.19 11.12 -0.92
CA GLY A 191 -4.16 11.11 0.53
C GLY A 191 -4.88 9.88 1.11
N LEU A 192 -6.01 9.49 0.52
CA LEU A 192 -6.79 8.34 0.96
C LEU A 192 -6.08 7.01 0.70
N ILE A 193 -5.50 6.81 -0.49
CA ILE A 193 -4.70 5.61 -0.78
C ILE A 193 -3.57 5.45 0.23
N VAL A 194 -2.85 6.54 0.53
CA VAL A 194 -1.74 6.51 1.50
C VAL A 194 -2.24 6.17 2.90
N LEU A 195 -3.36 6.76 3.31
CA LEU A 195 -3.98 6.49 4.61
C LEU A 195 -4.36 5.01 4.75
N VAL A 196 -4.97 4.43 3.71
CA VAL A 196 -5.40 3.03 3.68
C VAL A 196 -4.21 2.08 3.80
N VAL A 197 -3.14 2.33 3.05
CA VAL A 197 -1.91 1.53 3.13
C VAL A 197 -1.29 1.64 4.53
N PHE A 198 -1.25 2.85 5.09
CA PHE A 198 -0.74 3.09 6.44
C PHE A 198 -1.52 2.34 7.52
N PHE A 199 -2.86 2.43 7.50
CA PHE A 199 -3.70 1.74 8.48
C PHE A 199 -3.69 0.22 8.29
N SER A 200 -3.63 -0.28 7.05
CA SER A 200 -3.47 -1.72 6.77
C SER A 200 -2.19 -2.27 7.39
N PHE A 201 -1.09 -1.51 7.33
CA PHE A 201 0.17 -1.88 7.96
C PHE A 201 0.03 -1.94 9.49
N ILE A 202 -0.50 -0.89 10.13
CA ILE A 202 -0.72 -0.84 11.59
C ILE A 202 -1.57 -2.02 12.05
N PHE A 203 -2.67 -2.27 11.35
CA PHE A 203 -3.62 -3.30 11.72
C PHE A 203 -3.03 -4.71 11.55
N SER A 204 -2.21 -4.92 10.52
CA SER A 204 -1.47 -6.18 10.33
C SER A 204 -0.52 -6.47 11.50
N PHE A 205 0.20 -5.45 12.00
CA PHE A 205 1.08 -5.61 13.17
C PHE A 205 0.30 -5.84 14.47
N TYR A 206 -0.80 -5.12 14.67
CA TYR A 206 -1.62 -5.24 15.89
C TYR A 206 -2.33 -6.60 15.98
N LEU A 207 -2.93 -7.04 14.87
CA LEU A 207 -3.64 -8.32 14.84
C LEU A 207 -2.71 -9.52 14.94
N TRP A 208 -1.46 -9.41 14.48
CA TRP A 208 -0.48 -10.50 14.54
C TRP A 208 -0.28 -11.06 15.95
N LYS A 209 -0.22 -10.20 16.96
CA LYS A 209 -0.04 -10.63 18.36
C LYS A 209 -1.20 -11.45 18.93
N ARG A 210 -2.37 -11.47 18.27
CA ARG A 210 -3.60 -12.05 18.82
C ARG A 210 -4.11 -13.27 18.04
N ILE A 211 -3.32 -13.85 17.14
CA ILE A 211 -3.74 -15.02 16.34
C ILE A 211 -3.13 -16.29 16.94
N PRO A 212 -3.93 -17.27 17.41
CA PRO A 212 -3.45 -18.64 17.56
C PRO A 212 -3.18 -19.19 16.15
N VAL A 213 -1.96 -19.69 15.94
CA VAL A 213 -1.45 -20.11 14.63
C VAL A 213 -2.32 -21.21 14.00
N SER A 214 -2.80 -20.86 12.80
CA SER A 214 -3.55 -21.51 11.72
C SER A 214 -3.51 -23.04 11.48
N LEU A 215 -4.55 -23.53 10.79
CA LEU A 215 -4.67 -24.80 10.03
C LEU A 215 -3.66 -24.95 8.86
N TYR A 216 -2.86 -23.92 8.57
CA TYR A 216 -1.79 -23.94 7.57
C TYR A 216 -0.48 -23.47 8.22
N PRO A 217 0.65 -24.16 8.01
CA PRO A 217 1.94 -23.67 8.48
C PRO A 217 2.25 -22.37 7.74
N LEU A 218 2.06 -21.24 8.42
CA LEU A 218 2.72 -20.02 7.98
C LEU A 218 4.24 -20.29 8.01
N PRO A 219 5.01 -19.90 6.98
CA PRO A 219 6.46 -19.85 7.13
C PRO A 219 6.71 -18.98 8.36
N SER A 220 7.39 -19.56 9.36
CA SER A 220 7.73 -18.85 10.59
C SER A 220 8.43 -17.57 10.18
N ARG A 221 7.79 -16.41 10.34
CA ARG A 221 8.42 -15.13 10.03
C ARG A 221 9.68 -15.05 10.89
N GLY A 222 10.83 -15.07 10.24
CA GLY A 222 12.09 -14.85 10.93
C GLY A 222 12.09 -13.43 11.51
N ILE A 223 12.94 -13.18 12.51
CA ILE A 223 13.21 -11.82 13.00
C ILE A 223 13.56 -10.88 11.82
N GLY A 224 14.21 -11.42 10.79
CA GLY A 224 14.51 -10.74 9.53
C GLY A 224 13.28 -10.19 8.80
N ASP A 225 12.15 -10.90 8.78
CA ASP A 225 10.93 -10.46 8.08
C ASP A 225 10.25 -9.28 8.79
N ILE A 226 10.33 -9.27 10.13
CA ILE A 226 9.80 -8.17 10.95
C ILE A 226 10.68 -6.92 10.77
N LEU A 227 12.00 -7.10 10.79
CA LEU A 227 12.96 -6.01 10.57
C LEU A 227 12.85 -5.44 9.17
N LEU A 228 12.78 -6.30 8.14
CA LEU A 228 12.63 -5.90 6.75
C LEU A 228 11.29 -5.20 6.52
N GLY A 229 10.19 -5.77 7.03
CA GLY A 229 8.86 -5.16 6.94
C GLY A 229 8.79 -3.80 7.65
N GLY A 230 9.38 -3.68 8.84
CA GLY A 230 9.49 -2.43 9.58
C GLY A 230 10.32 -1.38 8.82
N LEU A 231 11.45 -1.77 8.23
CA LEU A 231 12.31 -0.88 7.45
C LEU A 231 11.60 -0.39 6.17
N LEU A 232 10.90 -1.28 5.46
CA LEU A 232 10.08 -0.94 4.29
C LEU A 232 8.96 0.06 4.65
N PHE A 233 8.37 -0.06 5.84
CA PHE A 233 7.36 0.88 6.31
C PHE A 233 7.91 2.23 6.71
N LEU A 234 9.07 2.26 7.36
CA LEU A 234 9.77 3.51 7.64
C LEU A 234 10.19 4.21 6.34
N LEU A 235 10.64 3.44 5.34
CA LEU A 235 10.92 3.95 3.99
C LEU A 235 9.66 4.49 3.32
N PHE A 236 8.54 3.76 3.37
CA PHE A 236 7.24 4.21 2.86
C PHE A 236 6.83 5.53 3.52
N CYS A 237 6.82 5.60 4.86
CA CYS A 237 6.51 6.81 5.60
C CYS A 237 7.44 7.97 5.20
N TYR A 238 8.75 7.73 5.13
CA TYR A 238 9.73 8.73 4.72
C TYR A 238 9.46 9.27 3.30
N LEU A 239 9.22 8.38 2.32
CA LEU A 239 8.96 8.77 0.94
C LEU A 239 7.69 9.61 0.81
N PHE A 240 6.61 9.24 1.52
CA PHE A 240 5.35 9.97 1.48
C PHE A 240 5.42 11.32 2.21
N ILE A 241 6.12 11.39 3.35
CA ILE A 241 6.39 12.64 4.05
C ILE A 241 7.27 13.56 3.18
N LYS A 242 8.26 12.99 2.47
CA LYS A 242 9.11 13.72 1.53
C LYS A 242 8.32 14.26 0.34
N ASP A 243 7.42 13.46 -0.25
CA ASP A 243 6.53 13.91 -1.34
C ASP A 243 5.60 15.03 -0.89
N GLY A 244 4.97 14.88 0.29
CA GLY A 244 4.12 15.93 0.88
C GLY A 244 4.87 17.25 1.07
N ARG A 245 6.09 17.21 1.64
CA ARG A 245 6.95 18.38 1.80
C ARG A 245 7.42 18.97 0.45
N ARG A 246 7.75 18.12 -0.53
CA ARG A 246 8.15 18.58 -1.87
C ARG A 246 7.03 19.36 -2.55
N ARG A 247 5.79 18.88 -2.43
CA ARG A 247 4.60 19.55 -2.98
C ARG A 247 4.23 20.83 -2.23
N GLU A 248 4.51 20.91 -0.92
CA GLU A 248 4.40 22.17 -0.16
C GLU A 248 5.19 23.31 -0.82
N ASN A 249 6.35 23.01 -1.39
CA ASN A 249 7.22 24.02 -1.99
C ASN A 249 6.88 24.33 -3.45
N ARG A 250 6.38 23.36 -4.22
CA ARG A 250 6.15 23.53 -5.67
C ARG A 250 4.85 24.25 -6.01
N GLU A 251 3.81 24.05 -5.20
CA GLU A 251 2.47 24.58 -5.47
C GLU A 251 2.24 25.96 -4.83
N ARG A 252 3.28 26.55 -4.23
CA ARG A 252 3.17 27.89 -3.66
C ARG A 252 3.24 28.93 -4.77
N ILE A 253 2.25 29.81 -4.77
CA ILE A 253 2.27 31.01 -5.59
C ILE A 253 3.36 31.92 -5.00
N PRO A 254 4.39 32.31 -5.77
CA PRO A 254 5.39 33.23 -5.28
C PRO A 254 4.70 34.55 -4.94
N LEU A 255 4.90 35.03 -3.71
CA LEU A 255 4.49 36.39 -3.37
C LEU A 255 5.28 37.35 -4.24
N PRO A 256 4.68 38.47 -4.70
CA PRO A 256 5.48 39.56 -5.21
C PRO A 256 6.48 39.93 -4.12
N GLY A 257 7.77 39.89 -4.47
CA GLY A 257 8.87 40.16 -3.55
C GLY A 257 8.72 41.49 -2.83
N HIS A 258 9.49 41.64 -1.74
CA HIS A 258 9.45 42.77 -0.81
C HIS A 258 8.86 44.05 -1.41
N ILE A 259 7.74 44.47 -0.85
CA ILE A 259 7.24 45.82 -1.02
C ILE A 259 8.33 46.69 -0.42
N GLU A 260 9.14 47.35 -1.25
CA GLU A 260 9.95 48.49 -0.80
C GLU A 260 8.96 49.46 -0.16
N ILE A 261 9.08 49.59 1.17
CA ILE A 261 8.28 50.49 1.99
C ILE A 261 8.68 51.91 1.66
#